data_AF-A0A0L6JPL4-F1
#
_entry.id   AF-A0A0L6JPL4-F1
#
_cell.length_a   1.000
_cell.length_b   1.000
_cell.length_c   1.000
_cell.angle_alpha   90.00
_cell.angle_beta   90.00
_cell.angle_gamma   90.00
#
_symmetry.space_group_name_H-M   'P 1'
#
loop_
_entity.id
_entity.type
_entity.pdbx_description
1 polymer ?
#
loop_
_entity_poly.entity_id
_entity_poly.type
_entity_poly.pdbx_seq_one_letter_code
_entity_poly.pdbx_strand_id
1 'polypeptide(L)' 'MFKFKTIKCSHCGTVIFNLPETDARKLHNISLICEDCSYINISNEFEPDDICTSYLREIKCSA' A
#
# COMPACT_ATOMS: atom_id res chain seq x y z
N MET A 1 -10.07 16.55 -1.23
CA MET A 1 -10.42 15.50 -2.22
C MET A 1 -9.90 14.17 -1.71
N PHE A 2 -10.69 13.11 -1.79
CA PHE A 2 -10.23 11.77 -1.48
C PHE A 2 -9.31 11.28 -2.60
N LYS A 3 -8.06 10.96 -2.27
CA LYS A 3 -7.11 10.35 -3.21
C LYS A 3 -7.27 8.83 -3.16
N PHE A 4 -7.46 8.23 -4.32
CA PHE A 4 -7.51 6.79 -4.49
C PHE A 4 -6.24 6.31 -5.17
N LYS A 5 -5.77 5.14 -4.76
CA LYS A 5 -4.64 4.46 -5.37
C LYS A 5 -5.12 3.12 -5.90
N THR A 6 -4.84 2.90 -7.18
CA THR A 6 -5.15 1.65 -7.87
C THR A 6 -3.91 0.77 -7.87
N ILE A 7 -4.00 -0.40 -7.25
CA ILE A 7 -2.98 -1.42 -7.26
C ILE A 7 -3.31 -2.39 -8.40
N LYS A 8 -2.37 -2.57 -9.32
CA LYS A 8 -2.51 -3.48 -10.46
C LYS A 8 -1.52 -4.63 -10.34
N CYS A 9 -1.88 -5.78 -10.88
CA CYS A 9 -0.95 -6.87 -11.03
C CYS A 9 0.11 -6.50 -12.07
N SER A 10 1.39 -6.56 -11.69
CA SER A 10 2.49 -6.28 -12.61
C SER A 10 2.63 -7.31 -13.74
N HIS A 11 2.02 -8.49 -13.59
CA HIS A 11 2.08 -9.56 -14.58
C HIS A 11 0.97 -9.46 -15.63
N CYS A 12 -0.30 -9.41 -15.22
CA CYS A 12 -1.43 -9.37 -16.16
C CYS A 12 -2.09 -7.98 -16.33
N GLY A 13 -1.72 -7.00 -15.50
CA GLY A 13 -2.29 -5.64 -15.55
C GLY A 13 -3.68 -5.50 -14.92
N THR A 14 -4.30 -6.59 -14.44
CA THR A 14 -5.58 -6.57 -13.72
C THR A 14 -5.53 -5.61 -12.53
N VAL A 15 -6.62 -4.90 -12.28
CA VAL A 15 -6.82 -4.12 -11.06
C VAL A 15 -7.14 -5.05 -9.91
N ILE A 16 -6.30 -5.04 -8.88
CA ILE A 16 -6.47 -5.86 -7.68
C ILE A 16 -7.25 -5.08 -6.62
N PHE A 17 -6.84 -3.84 -6.38
CA PHE A 17 -7.47 -2.96 -5.40
C PHE A 17 -7.58 -1.55 -5.94
N ASN A 18 -8.67 -0.90 -5.59
CA ASN A 18 -8.83 0.54 -5.75
C ASN A 18 -9.27 1.13 -4.41
N LEU A 19 -8.29 1.56 -3.62
CA LEU A 19 -8.51 1.92 -2.22
C LEU A 19 -8.14 3.39 -2.00
N PRO A 20 -8.74 4.05 -0.99
CA PRO A 20 -8.23 5.31 -0.49
C PRO A 20 -6.75 5.18 -0.13
N GLU A 21 -5.98 6.23 -0.36
CA GLU A 21 -4.53 6.24 -0.09
C GLU A 21 -4.20 5.80 1.34
N THR A 22 -5.01 6.20 2.32
CA THR A 22 -4.89 5.80 3.74
C THR A 22 -5.00 4.30 3.98
N ASP A 23 -5.85 3.61 3.23
CA ASP A 23 -6.05 2.17 3.37
C ASP A 23 -5.06 1.38 2.50
N ALA A 24 -4.74 1.90 1.32
CA ALA A 24 -3.71 1.33 0.46
C ALA A 24 -2.35 1.31 1.16
N ARG A 25 -2.02 2.28 2.01
CA ARG A 25 -0.79 2.26 2.84
C ARG A 25 -0.74 1.10 3.85
N LYS A 26 -1.88 0.64 4.35
CA LYS A 26 -1.95 -0.50 5.29
C LYS A 26 -1.59 -1.82 4.62
N LEU A 27 -1.68 -1.88 3.28
CA LEU A 27 -1.28 -3.04 2.49
C LEU A 27 0.23 -3.10 2.22
N HIS A 28 1.01 -2.16 2.76
CA HIS A 28 2.47 -2.22 2.70
C HIS A 28 2.99 -3.48 3.45
N ASN A 29 3.90 -4.23 2.84
CA ASN A 29 4.42 -5.53 3.31
C ASN A 29 3.40 -6.70 3.36
N ILE A 30 2.29 -6.63 2.62
CA ILE A 30 1.39 -7.78 2.45
C ILE A 30 1.70 -8.45 1.11
N SER A 31 1.95 -9.76 1.15
CA SER A 31 2.07 -10.58 -0.05
C SER A 31 0.71 -10.75 -0.71
N LEU A 32 0.46 -9.96 -1.77
CA LEU A 32 -0.75 -10.06 -2.57
C LEU A 32 -0.58 -11.12 -3.67
N ILE A 33 -1.66 -11.87 -3.92
CA ILE A 33 -1.78 -12.85 -4.99
C ILE A 33 -2.83 -12.32 -5.96
N CYS A 34 -2.51 -12.29 -7.26
CA CYS A 34 -3.48 -11.93 -8.28
C CYS A 34 -4.47 -13.09 -8.51
N GLU A 35 -5.77 -12.83 -8.40
CA GLU A 35 -6.79 -13.85 -8.65
C GLU A 35 -6.82 -14.32 -10.12
N ASP A 36 -6.51 -13.46 -11.08
CA ASP A 36 -6.58 -13.81 -12.50
C ASP A 36 -5.40 -14.67 -12.98
N CYS A 37 -4.18 -14.36 -12.54
CA CYS A 37 -2.97 -15.03 -13.06
C CYS A 37 -2.16 -15.77 -11.98
N SER A 38 -2.65 -15.81 -10.73
CA SER A 38 -1.97 -16.43 -9.58
C SER A 38 -0.55 -15.89 -9.31
N TYR A 39 -0.19 -14.75 -9.91
CA TYR A 39 1.10 -14.12 -9.68
C TYR A 39 1.19 -13.64 -8.23
N ILE A 40 2.25 -14.04 -7.55
CA ILE A 40 2.51 -13.71 -6.14
C ILE A 40 3.43 -12.49 -6.01
N ASN A 41 3.48 -11.91 -4.82
CA ASN A 41 4.45 -10.87 -4.46
C ASN A 41 4.22 -9.53 -5.19
N ILE A 42 2.96 -9.17 -5.39
CA ILE A 42 2.60 -7.88 -5.99
C ILE A 42 2.94 -6.79 -4.98
N SER A 43 4.07 -6.14 -5.21
CA SER A 43 4.64 -5.15 -4.31
C SER A 43 3.83 -3.87 -4.42
N ASN A 44 3.21 -3.47 -3.32
CA ASN A 44 2.60 -2.15 -3.21
C ASN A 44 3.72 -1.15 -2.92
N GLU A 45 4.36 -0.66 -3.98
CA GLU A 45 5.39 0.39 -3.92
C GLU A 45 4.70 1.71 -3.52
N PHE A 46 4.43 1.85 -2.22
CA PHE A 46 4.29 3.16 -1.62
C PHE A 46 5.70 3.68 -1.40
N GLU A 47 6.10 4.69 -2.18
CA GLU A 47 7.14 5.60 -1.71
C GLU A 47 6.69 6.10 -0.33
N PRO A 48 7.56 6.01 0.69
CA PRO A 48 7.22 6.51 2.01
C PRO A 48 7.09 8.03 1.92
N ASP A 49 5.89 8.53 1.61
CA ASP A 49 5.57 9.92 1.87
C ASP A 49 5.75 10.15 3.38
N ASP A 50 6.69 11.04 3.71
CA ASP A 50 7.24 11.43 5.02
C ASP A 50 6.21 11.74 6.12
N ILE A 51 4.91 11.67 5.81
CA ILE A 51 3.78 12.00 6.68
C ILE A 51 3.48 10.90 7.72
N CYS A 52 3.88 9.62 7.53
CA CYS A 52 3.73 8.64 8.63
C CYS A 52 4.86 8.74 9.67
N THR A 53 5.99 9.34 9.31
CA THR A 53 7.12 9.50 10.23
C THR A 53 6.82 10.54 11.31
N SER A 54 5.94 11.51 11.05
CA SER A 54 5.49 12.47 12.06
C SER A 54 4.60 11.83 13.12
N TYR A 55 3.62 11.00 12.75
CA TYR A 55 2.77 10.28 13.70
C TYR A 55 3.53 9.27 14.57
N LEU A 56 4.55 8.61 14.01
CA LEU A 56 5.40 7.68 14.78
C LEU A 56 6.47 8.39 15.62
N ARG A 57 6.82 9.64 15.31
CA ARG A 57 7.73 10.46 16.15
C ARG A 57 7.07 10.92 17.44
N GLU A 58 5.75 11.09 17.47
CA GLU A 58 5.01 11.43 18.72
C GLU A 58 4.96 10.26 19.72
N ILE A 59 5.30 9.03 19.30
CA ILE A 59 5.38 7.83 20.17
C ILE A 59 6.84 7.53 20.57
N LYS A 60 7.79 8.45 20.37
CA LYS A 60 9.11 8.33 21.02
C LYS A 60 9.02 8.87 22.44
N CYS A 61 8.73 7.94 23.36
CA CYS A 61 8.92 7.97 24.80
C CYS A 61 9.43 9.28 25.41
N SER A 62 8.55 9.97 26.13
CA SER A 62 8.96 10.73 27.32
C SER A 62 9.55 9.75 28.32
N ALA A 63 10.86 9.81 28.51
CA ALA A 63 11.58 9.21 29.63
C ALA A 63 12.00 10.33 30.60
#